data_AF-A0A953C4Y3-F1
#
_entry.id   AF-A0A953C4Y3-F1
#
_cell.length_a   1.000
_cell.length_b   1.000
_cell.length_c   1.000
_cell.angle_alpha   90.00
_cell.angle_beta   90.00
_cell.angle_gamma   90.00
#
_symmetry.space_group_name_H-M   'P 1'
#
loop_
_entity.id
_entity.type
_entity.pdbx_description
1 polymer ?
#
loop_
_entity_poly.entity_id
_entity_poly.type
_entity_poly.pdbx_seq_one_letter_code
_entity_poly.pdbx_strand_id
1 'polypeptide(L)'
;MTRTRLLIGALAAVALATPALARDAISPAAATLFPGSLNIPIADGSQVPSDCEYPDTLRTAEGFDLACIVTTSGGDEDEVDVEYIAWLGANGWRHSANIVGGFAATRATADGCEQVLSIFPHNDEESSGIWFALQREPRCAAPTP
;
A
#
# COMPACT_ATOMS: atom_id res chain seq x y z
N MET A 1 48.22 -53.55 -14.37
CA MET A 1 46.76 -53.75 -14.35
C MET A 1 46.31 -53.70 -12.89
N THR A 2 45.76 -52.56 -12.42
CA THR A 2 44.35 -52.43 -11.96
C THR A 2 44.31 -52.53 -10.41
N ARG A 3 43.79 -51.66 -9.53
CA ARG A 3 42.87 -50.50 -9.49
C ARG A 3 43.16 -49.73 -8.17
N THR A 4 43.34 -48.41 -8.16
CA THR A 4 42.31 -47.33 -8.05
C THR A 4 41.82 -47.06 -6.62
N ARG A 5 42.17 -45.87 -6.11
CA ARG A 5 41.64 -45.17 -4.92
C ARG A 5 40.23 -44.60 -5.16
N LEU A 6 39.39 -44.49 -4.12
CA LEU A 6 38.50 -43.37 -3.74
C LEU A 6 37.53 -43.86 -2.64
N LEU A 7 37.62 -43.47 -1.38
CA LEU A 7 37.12 -42.23 -0.73
C LEU A 7 35.59 -41.99 -0.88
N ILE A 8 34.88 -42.47 0.15
CA ILE A 8 33.86 -41.80 1.00
C ILE A 8 33.07 -40.65 0.35
N GLY A 9 31.75 -40.82 0.27
CA GLY A 9 30.78 -39.74 0.08
C GLY A 9 29.43 -40.13 0.67
N ALA A 10 29.18 -39.71 1.91
CA ALA A 10 27.90 -39.91 2.59
C ALA A 10 26.86 -38.94 2.01
N LEU A 11 25.76 -39.48 1.47
CA LEU A 11 24.55 -38.71 1.17
C LEU A 11 23.72 -38.59 2.45
N ALA A 12 23.66 -37.39 3.01
CA ALA A 12 22.62 -36.99 3.95
C ALA A 12 21.89 -35.78 3.36
N ALA A 13 20.80 -36.06 2.66
CA ALA A 13 19.81 -35.05 2.30
C ALA A 13 18.89 -34.85 3.51
N VAL A 14 19.05 -33.74 4.23
CA VAL A 14 18.03 -33.25 5.15
C VAL A 14 17.64 -31.87 4.68
N ALA A 15 16.43 -31.80 4.13
CA ALA A 15 15.76 -30.60 3.70
C ALA A 15 15.60 -29.64 4.90
N LEU A 16 16.28 -28.50 4.83
CA LEU A 16 15.98 -27.36 5.68
C LEU A 16 14.67 -26.75 5.15
N ALA A 17 13.56 -27.11 5.79
CA ALA A 17 12.32 -26.36 5.69
C ALA A 17 12.55 -25.01 6.39
N THR A 18 12.89 -23.99 5.61
CA THR A 18 12.79 -22.60 6.06
C THR A 18 11.30 -22.25 6.12
N PRO A 19 10.76 -21.83 7.28
CA PRO A 19 9.46 -21.19 7.28
C PRO A 19 9.61 -19.87 6.51
N ALA A 20 8.75 -19.73 5.50
CA ALA A 20 8.69 -18.58 4.62
C ALA A 20 8.64 -17.28 5.43
N LEU A 21 9.72 -16.51 5.39
CA LEU A 21 9.57 -15.07 5.41
C LEU A 21 8.80 -14.74 4.13
N ALA A 22 7.50 -14.50 4.25
CA ALA A 22 6.78 -13.64 3.32
C ALA A 22 7.42 -12.24 3.44
N ARG A 23 8.63 -12.10 2.93
CA ARG A 23 9.02 -10.90 2.22
C ARG A 23 8.25 -11.04 0.93
N ASP A 24 7.07 -10.43 0.87
CA ASP A 24 6.53 -10.02 -0.41
C ASP A 24 7.63 -9.18 -1.06
N ALA A 25 8.39 -9.86 -1.92
CA ALA A 25 9.16 -9.21 -2.93
C ALA A 25 8.14 -8.34 -3.66
N ILE A 26 8.37 -7.03 -3.66
CA ILE A 26 7.64 -6.09 -4.50
C ILE A 26 7.57 -6.72 -5.88
N SER A 27 6.38 -7.11 -6.28
CA SER A 27 6.16 -7.39 -7.68
C SER A 27 6.30 -6.04 -8.37
N PRO A 28 7.19 -5.86 -9.35
CA PRO A 28 7.24 -4.65 -10.18
C PRO A 28 5.97 -4.47 -11.05
N ALA A 29 4.84 -5.04 -10.62
CA ALA A 29 3.56 -5.12 -11.30
C ALA A 29 2.37 -4.71 -10.40
N ALA A 30 2.60 -4.09 -9.23
CA ALA A 30 1.50 -3.44 -8.53
C ALA A 30 1.11 -2.18 -9.29
N ALA A 31 0.16 -2.29 -10.23
CA ALA A 31 -0.36 -1.15 -10.99
C ALA A 31 -1.21 -0.20 -10.10
N THR A 32 -1.49 -0.60 -8.85
CA THR A 32 -2.46 0.07 -7.98
C THR A 32 -2.12 -0.05 -6.50
N LEU A 33 -2.59 0.92 -5.69
CA LEU A 33 -2.26 1.06 -4.26
C LEU A 33 -2.88 0.03 -3.31
N PHE A 34 -4.12 -0.43 -3.56
CA PHE A 34 -4.77 -1.48 -2.74
C PHE A 34 -5.29 -2.61 -3.62
N PRO A 35 -4.38 -3.45 -4.18
CA PRO A 35 -4.77 -4.49 -5.11
C PRO A 35 -5.80 -5.44 -4.48
N GLY A 36 -6.96 -5.58 -5.13
CA GLY A 36 -8.04 -6.45 -4.69
C GLY A 36 -9.10 -5.80 -3.78
N SER A 37 -8.79 -4.68 -3.12
CA SER A 37 -9.73 -3.93 -2.28
C SER A 37 -10.16 -2.61 -2.93
N LEU A 38 -9.18 -1.81 -3.36
CA LEU A 38 -9.37 -0.52 -4.02
C LEU A 38 -8.20 -0.26 -4.98
N ASN A 39 -8.46 -0.47 -6.26
CA ASN A 39 -7.45 -0.36 -7.31
C ASN A 39 -7.19 1.11 -7.72
N ILE A 40 -6.65 1.93 -6.82
CA ILE A 40 -6.20 3.31 -7.15
C ILE A 40 -4.94 3.21 -8.01
N PRO A 41 -4.90 3.79 -9.24
CA PRO A 41 -3.72 3.73 -10.08
C PRO A 41 -2.53 4.48 -9.47
N ILE A 42 -1.32 4.09 -9.86
CA ILE A 42 -0.12 4.86 -9.58
C ILE A 42 -0.01 5.95 -10.65
N ALA A 43 0.03 7.22 -10.25
CA ALA A 43 0.13 8.35 -11.16
C ALA A 43 1.50 8.39 -11.86
N ASP A 44 1.54 8.91 -13.09
CA ASP A 44 2.81 9.10 -13.80
C ASP A 44 3.73 10.04 -12.99
N GLY A 45 5.03 9.74 -12.96
CA GLY A 45 5.98 10.49 -12.15
C GLY A 45 5.94 10.15 -10.65
N SER A 46 5.12 9.19 -10.21
CA SER A 46 5.12 8.67 -8.84
C SER A 46 5.54 7.20 -8.77
N GLN A 47 5.95 6.73 -7.59
CA GLN A 47 6.25 5.33 -7.33
C GLN A 47 5.85 4.91 -5.92
N VAL A 48 5.62 3.62 -5.71
CA VAL A 48 5.41 3.02 -4.38
C VAL A 48 6.76 2.47 -3.87
N PRO A 49 7.38 3.09 -2.84
CA PRO A 49 8.64 2.59 -2.30
C PRO A 49 8.46 1.28 -1.52
N SER A 50 9.56 0.52 -1.40
CA SER A 50 9.59 -0.77 -0.71
C SER A 50 9.41 -0.69 0.80
N ASP A 51 9.71 0.48 1.32
CA ASP A 51 10.00 0.80 2.69
C ASP A 51 9.33 2.13 3.02
N CYS A 52 8.04 2.25 2.67
CA CYS A 52 7.20 3.37 3.10
C CYS A 52 7.37 3.62 4.60
N GLU A 53 8.00 4.74 4.96
CA GLU A 53 8.10 5.17 6.35
C GLU A 53 6.82 5.89 6.75
N TYR A 54 5.84 5.12 7.23
CA TYR A 54 4.62 5.68 7.78
C TYR A 54 4.89 6.35 9.13
N PRO A 55 4.21 7.47 9.43
CA PRO A 55 4.27 8.06 10.76
C PRO A 55 3.77 7.06 11.80
N ASP A 56 4.35 7.10 13.01
CA ASP A 56 4.08 6.13 14.08
C ASP A 56 2.59 5.97 14.41
N THR A 57 1.84 7.07 14.27
CA THR A 57 0.39 7.14 14.47
C THR A 57 -0.39 6.30 13.46
N LEU A 58 0.12 6.12 12.24
CA LEU A 58 -0.47 5.27 11.21
C LEU A 58 0.08 3.85 11.27
N ARG A 59 1.38 3.69 11.56
CA ARG A 59 2.03 2.37 11.61
C ARG A 59 1.40 1.42 12.62
N THR A 60 0.89 1.97 13.72
CA THR A 60 0.22 1.20 14.79
C THR A 60 -1.31 1.25 14.70
N ALA A 61 -1.87 1.91 13.68
CA ALA A 61 -3.31 2.02 13.51
C ALA A 61 -3.90 0.68 13.07
N GLU A 62 -4.59 0.00 13.99
CA GLU A 62 -5.35 -1.21 13.67
C GLU A 62 -6.57 -0.87 12.80
N GLY A 63 -6.97 -1.81 11.94
CA GLY A 63 -8.17 -1.68 11.09
C GLY A 63 -7.97 -0.92 9.78
N PHE A 64 -6.74 -0.55 9.44
CA PHE A 64 -6.40 0.09 8.17
C PHE A 64 -5.47 -0.77 7.30
N ASP A 65 -5.66 -0.68 6.00
CA ASP A 65 -4.66 -1.05 4.99
C ASP A 65 -3.92 0.23 4.58
N LEU A 66 -2.60 0.16 4.57
CA LEU A 66 -1.74 1.32 4.32
C LEU A 66 -1.07 1.19 2.95
N ALA A 67 -1.03 2.29 2.21
CA ALA A 67 -0.25 2.43 0.98
C ALA A 67 0.42 3.82 0.96
N CYS A 68 1.53 3.96 0.26
CA CYS A 68 2.16 5.26 0.05
C CYS A 68 2.69 5.41 -1.36
N ILE A 69 2.78 6.65 -1.82
CA ILE A 69 3.51 7.03 -3.02
C ILE A 69 4.50 8.12 -2.69
N VAL A 70 5.60 8.16 -3.43
CA VAL A 70 6.54 9.27 -3.47
C VAL A 70 6.64 9.78 -4.90
N THR A 71 6.74 11.10 -5.04
CA THR A 71 6.97 11.77 -6.32
C THR A 71 8.43 11.58 -6.70
N THR A 72 8.67 11.06 -7.91
CA THR A 72 10.02 10.83 -8.43
C THR A 72 10.62 12.12 -8.97
N SER A 73 11.96 12.21 -9.00
CA SER A 73 12.67 13.38 -9.53
C SER A 73 12.32 13.60 -11.01
N GLY A 74 11.38 14.52 -11.27
CA GLY A 74 10.83 14.80 -12.60
C GLY A 74 9.31 14.83 -12.69
N GLY A 75 8.59 14.36 -11.65
CA GLY A 75 7.15 14.60 -11.50
C GLY A 75 6.90 15.94 -10.80
N ASP A 76 5.98 16.74 -11.31
CA ASP A 76 5.49 17.92 -10.59
C ASP A 76 4.55 17.44 -9.47
N GLU A 77 4.92 17.70 -8.22
CA GLU A 77 4.19 17.25 -7.01
C GLU A 77 2.72 17.70 -7.04
N ASP A 78 2.49 18.95 -7.42
CA ASP A 78 1.14 19.52 -7.58
C ASP A 78 0.33 18.78 -8.65
N GLU A 79 0.96 18.27 -9.71
CA GLU A 79 0.28 17.53 -10.78
C GLU A 79 -0.13 16.13 -10.30
N VAL A 80 0.75 15.43 -9.60
CA VAL A 80 0.48 14.12 -9.00
C VAL A 80 -0.66 14.22 -7.98
N ASP A 81 -0.62 15.22 -7.10
CA ASP A 81 -1.67 15.46 -6.11
C ASP A 81 -3.02 15.72 -6.79
N VAL A 82 -3.04 16.59 -7.82
CA VAL A 82 -4.25 16.89 -8.59
C VAL A 82 -4.79 15.63 -9.29
N GLU A 83 -3.94 14.79 -9.86
CA GLU A 83 -4.34 13.54 -10.50
C GLU A 83 -5.04 12.60 -9.53
N TYR A 84 -4.48 12.40 -8.33
CA TYR A 84 -5.11 11.55 -7.31
C TYR A 84 -6.47 12.09 -6.87
N ILE A 85 -6.57 13.39 -6.62
CA ILE A 85 -7.83 14.03 -6.21
C ILE A 85 -8.88 13.94 -7.33
N ALA A 86 -8.48 14.18 -8.58
CA ALA A 86 -9.35 14.06 -9.75
C ALA A 86 -9.84 12.62 -9.93
N TRP A 87 -8.95 11.63 -9.80
CA TRP A 87 -9.31 10.22 -9.89
C TRP A 87 -10.30 9.83 -8.80
N LEU A 88 -10.06 10.26 -7.55
CA LEU A 88 -10.97 10.00 -6.43
C LEU A 88 -12.37 10.55 -6.72
N GLY A 89 -12.47 11.81 -7.15
CA GLY A 89 -13.74 12.43 -7.54
C GLY A 89 -14.45 11.69 -8.67
N ALA A 90 -13.72 11.32 -9.72
CA ALA A 90 -14.26 10.55 -10.86
C ALA A 90 -14.77 9.15 -10.46
N ASN A 91 -14.26 8.60 -9.35
CA ASN A 91 -14.62 7.29 -8.82
C ASN A 91 -15.59 7.35 -7.62
N GLY A 92 -16.28 8.48 -7.46
CA GLY A 92 -17.36 8.65 -6.49
C GLY A 92 -16.90 8.88 -5.05
N TRP A 93 -15.61 9.16 -4.85
CA TRP A 93 -15.12 9.59 -3.55
C TRP A 93 -15.44 11.08 -3.34
N ARG A 94 -15.82 11.41 -2.11
CA ARG A 94 -16.10 12.78 -1.68
C ARG A 94 -15.28 13.10 -0.44
N HIS A 95 -14.82 14.34 -0.32
CA HIS A 95 -14.30 14.85 0.95
C HIS A 95 -15.36 14.70 2.04
N SER A 96 -14.97 14.13 3.19
CA SER A 96 -15.89 13.89 4.30
C SER A 96 -15.51 14.67 5.56
N ALA A 97 -14.22 14.80 5.85
CA ALA A 97 -13.72 15.48 7.04
C ALA A 97 -12.26 15.91 6.88
N ASN A 98 -11.88 16.99 7.55
CA ASN A 98 -10.47 17.30 7.79
C ASN A 98 -10.01 16.48 9.01
N ILE A 99 -8.81 15.94 8.95
CA ILE A 99 -8.18 15.18 10.04
C ILE A 99 -6.81 15.79 10.33
N VAL A 100 -6.21 15.44 11.47
CA VAL A 100 -4.88 15.96 11.81
C VAL A 100 -3.88 15.48 10.76
N GLY A 101 -3.24 16.42 10.06
CA GLY A 101 -2.24 16.13 9.03
C GLY A 101 -2.81 15.71 7.68
N GLY A 102 -4.12 15.81 7.44
CA GLY A 102 -4.71 15.37 6.17
C GLY A 102 -6.22 15.53 6.07
N PHE A 103 -6.85 14.71 5.25
CA PHE A 103 -8.31 14.63 5.14
C PHE A 103 -8.80 13.20 4.95
N ALA A 104 -10.07 12.98 5.23
CA ALA A 104 -10.77 11.74 4.93
C ALA A 104 -11.68 11.95 3.71
N ALA A 105 -11.68 10.97 2.83
CA ALA A 105 -12.63 10.82 1.74
C ALA A 105 -13.53 9.61 2.00
N THR A 106 -14.80 9.70 1.63
CA THR A 106 -15.73 8.57 1.68
C THR A 106 -16.33 8.26 0.33
N ARG A 107 -16.73 7.00 0.16
CA ARG A 107 -17.48 6.53 -1.00
C ARG A 107 -18.55 5.56 -0.53
N ALA A 108 -19.78 5.74 -1.02
CA ALA A 108 -20.88 4.83 -0.72
C ALA A 108 -20.62 3.45 -1.34
N THR A 109 -20.93 2.39 -0.59
CA THR A 109 -20.95 1.00 -1.08
C THR A 109 -22.36 0.60 -1.51
N ALA A 110 -22.47 -0.50 -2.25
CA ALA A 110 -23.76 -1.04 -2.69
C ALA A 110 -24.68 -1.41 -1.50
N ASP A 111 -24.09 -1.79 -0.37
CA ASP A 111 -24.82 -2.23 0.83
C ASP A 111 -25.25 -1.07 1.74
N GLY A 112 -25.12 0.18 1.29
CA GLY A 112 -25.49 1.36 2.06
C GLY A 112 -24.50 1.75 3.17
N CYS A 113 -23.29 1.19 3.14
CA CYS A 113 -22.19 1.59 4.02
C CYS A 113 -21.28 2.61 3.32
N GLU A 114 -20.31 3.15 4.05
CA GLU A 114 -19.29 4.05 3.51
C GLU A 114 -17.90 3.42 3.62
N GLN A 115 -17.20 3.28 2.49
CA GLN A 115 -15.76 3.12 2.49
C GLN A 115 -15.10 4.44 2.87
N VAL A 116 -14.01 4.37 3.63
CA VAL A 116 -13.29 5.53 4.15
C VAL A 116 -11.82 5.40 3.79
N LEU A 117 -11.28 6.45 3.20
CA LEU A 117 -9.88 6.56 2.82
C LEU A 117 -9.33 7.84 3.46
N SER A 118 -8.40 7.69 4.39
CA SER A 118 -7.65 8.82 4.95
C SER A 118 -6.43 9.09 4.09
N ILE A 119 -6.19 10.35 3.79
CA ILE A 119 -5.15 10.82 2.86
C ILE A 119 -4.32 11.85 3.60
N PHE A 120 -3.01 11.63 3.65
CA PHE A 120 -2.05 12.45 4.37
C PHE A 120 -0.94 12.85 3.40
N PRO A 121 -0.81 14.14 3.05
CA PRO A 121 0.37 14.60 2.33
C PRO A 121 1.61 14.39 3.20
N HIS A 122 2.70 13.96 2.57
CA HIS A 122 4.00 13.75 3.17
C HIS A 122 5.03 14.54 2.37
N ASN A 123 5.58 15.60 2.95
CA ASN A 123 6.67 16.37 2.33
C ASN A 123 7.79 16.53 3.36
N ASP A 124 8.97 16.02 3.04
CA ASP A 124 10.19 16.17 3.81
C ASP A 124 11.30 16.84 2.97
N GLU A 125 12.51 16.97 3.53
CA GLU A 125 13.63 17.65 2.86
C GLU A 125 14.16 16.89 1.63
N GLU A 126 13.84 15.59 1.49
CA GLU A 126 14.39 14.70 0.48
C GLU A 126 13.33 14.18 -0.50
N SER A 127 12.04 14.23 -0.13
CA SER A 127 10.94 13.63 -0.88
C SER A 127 9.58 14.23 -0.53
N SER A 128 8.71 14.24 -1.55
CA SER A 128 7.29 14.53 -1.41
C SER A 128 6.47 13.32 -1.81
N GLY A 129 5.25 13.20 -1.28
CA GLY A 129 4.43 12.03 -1.46
C GLY A 129 3.10 12.08 -0.69
N ILE A 130 2.40 10.95 -0.71
CA ILE A 130 1.08 10.82 -0.10
C ILE A 130 0.99 9.47 0.60
N TRP A 131 0.55 9.47 1.85
CA TRP A 131 0.11 8.27 2.55
C TRP A 131 -1.40 8.11 2.42
N PHE A 132 -1.81 6.88 2.17
CA PHE A 132 -3.19 6.45 2.10
C PHE A 132 -3.45 5.40 3.18
N ALA A 133 -4.52 5.59 3.95
CA ALA A 133 -5.00 4.63 4.92
C ALA A 133 -6.46 4.27 4.61
N LEU A 134 -6.66 3.12 3.99
CA LEU A 134 -7.98 2.57 3.67
C LEU A 134 -8.53 1.84 4.88
N GLN A 135 -9.70 2.22 5.35
CA GLN A 135 -10.36 1.48 6.43
C GLN A 135 -10.82 0.11 5.91
N ARG A 136 -10.38 -0.98 6.55
CA ARG A 136 -10.71 -2.36 6.12
C ARG A 136 -12.20 -2.65 6.18
N GLU A 137 -12.82 -2.19 7.27
CA GLU A 137 -14.26 -2.35 7.50
C GLU A 137 -15.01 -1.07 7.09
N PRO A 138 -15.99 -1.16 6.18
CA PRO A 138 -16.81 -0.01 5.82
C PRO A 138 -17.69 0.42 7.01
N ARG A 139 -17.96 1.73 7.10
CA ARG A 139 -18.82 2.30 8.13
C ARG A 139 -20.27 2.15 7.71
N CYS A 140 -20.99 1.23 8.34
CA CYS A 140 -22.42 1.06 8.11
C CYS A 140 -23.20 1.82 9.18
N ALA A 141 -24.28 2.50 8.80
CA ALA A 141 -25.24 2.99 9.79
C ALA A 141 -25.79 1.79 10.56
N ALA A 142 -25.91 1.91 11.88
CA ALA A 142 -26.57 0.87 12.67
C ALA A 142 -28.00 0.66 12.10
N PRO A 143 -28.47 -0.59 11.96
CA PRO A 143 -29.84 -0.83 11.52
C PRO A 143 -30.78 -0.05 12.43
N THR A 144 -31.62 0.79 11.83
CA THR A 144 -32.65 1.50 12.59
C THR A 144 -33.61 0.45 13.16
N PRO A 145 -33.86 0.42 14.48
CA PRO A 145 -34.72 -0.58 15.10
C PRO A 145 -36.17 -0.53 14.60
#